data_AF-A0AAD9NCM4-F1
#
_entry.id   AF-A0AAD9NCM4-F1
#
_cell.length_a   1.000
_cell.length_b   1.000
_cell.length_c   1.000
_cell.angle_alpha   90.00
_cell.angle_beta   90.00
_cell.angle_gamma   90.00
#
_symmetry.space_group_name_H-M   'P 1'
#
loop_
_entity.id
_entity.type
_entity.pdbx_description
1 polymer ?
#
loop_
_entity_poly.entity_id
_entity_poly.type
_entity_poly.pdbx_seq_one_letter_code
_entity_poly.pdbx_strand_id
1 'polypeptide(L)'
;MAVVILLSLMVLVFLSTMCNENVSAWKNVQGALSIQKTVENVSYEQCTFALLREAYKSQGYFPGGGEWLAREDVPYFQPAICKLRYPRVSNSFMTKCLSKANVSYILTMGDSTAGMYSHALRRTLTLNSKRLIIEKPKEDGFLPDKDYYTREMPDEVVQYVTAKFRFCKGCASKLHQAKFYIENSLNFLNIEHIAQTMILDDSLQLTFPSYIGATKVMDKVWAITTQELILRYYLKDKHPDVFLIFLPFVHAKGNTRLSRLPMEIEYLKGLVEEYLPNTTKLFYITSYGEFEERRKSSEWYEHSFEGMLARDKIDKMNRILYDVLEGDLLKRDGRYFGFFDLIDISEDRGNWSTDSVHMKVVWYESIMSMFWETYCNSVLLDMF
;
A
#
# COMPACT_ATOMS: atom_id res chain seq x y z
N MET A 1 -52.04 -36.16 -22.61
CA MET A 1 -51.25 -36.33 -21.36
C MET A 1 -50.09 -37.32 -21.46
N ALA A 2 -50.09 -38.30 -22.37
CA ALA A 2 -48.96 -39.23 -22.55
C ALA A 2 -47.70 -38.63 -23.22
N VAL A 3 -47.83 -37.52 -23.96
CA VAL A 3 -46.72 -36.91 -24.73
C VAL A 3 -45.84 -35.99 -23.86
N VAL A 4 -46.38 -35.43 -22.77
CA VAL A 4 -45.62 -34.53 -21.86
C VAL A 4 -44.70 -35.32 -20.93
N ILE A 5 -45.02 -36.58 -20.64
CA ILE A 5 -44.19 -37.44 -19.77
C ILE A 5 -42.94 -37.95 -20.51
N LEU A 6 -43.01 -38.15 -21.84
CA LEU A 6 -41.86 -38.58 -22.63
C LEU A 6 -40.80 -37.48 -22.79
N LEU A 7 -41.20 -36.21 -22.89
CA LEU A 7 -40.26 -35.08 -22.99
C LEU A 7 -39.51 -34.83 -21.68
N SER A 8 -40.15 -35.02 -20.52
CA SER A 8 -39.50 -34.88 -19.21
C SER A 8 -38.51 -36.01 -18.91
N LEU A 9 -38.74 -37.23 -19.40
CA LEU A 9 -37.80 -38.34 -19.26
C LEU A 9 -36.59 -38.24 -20.20
N MET A 10 -36.73 -37.67 -21.41
CA MET A 10 -35.59 -37.47 -22.31
C MET A 10 -34.63 -36.37 -21.82
N VAL A 11 -35.12 -35.33 -21.14
CA VAL A 11 -34.27 -34.28 -20.55
C VAL A 11 -33.46 -34.81 -19.35
N LEU A 12 -34.01 -35.73 -18.55
CA LEU A 12 -33.30 -36.37 -17.44
C LEU A 12 -32.24 -37.38 -17.88
N VAL A 13 -32.42 -38.03 -19.04
CA VAL A 13 -31.41 -38.95 -19.62
C VAL A 13 -30.28 -38.16 -20.33
N PHE A 14 -30.58 -36.99 -20.91
CA PHE A 14 -29.55 -36.11 -21.47
C PHE A 14 -28.70 -35.41 -20.39
N LEU A 15 -29.30 -35.03 -19.26
CA LEU A 15 -28.56 -34.43 -18.14
C LEU A 15 -27.69 -35.45 -17.38
N SER A 16 -28.05 -36.74 -17.34
CA SER A 16 -27.24 -37.77 -16.68
C SER A 16 -26.06 -38.26 -17.54
N THR A 17 -26.14 -38.13 -18.86
CA THR A 17 -25.04 -38.46 -19.78
C THR A 17 -24.01 -37.32 -19.88
N MET A 18 -24.42 -36.04 -19.81
CA MET A 18 -23.45 -34.92 -19.79
C MET A 18 -22.71 -34.74 -18.46
N CYS A 19 -23.17 -35.36 -17.37
CA CYS A 19 -22.47 -35.34 -16.07
C CYS A 19 -21.39 -36.42 -15.90
N ASN A 20 -21.28 -37.39 -16.82
CA ASN A 20 -20.35 -38.52 -16.64
C ASN A 20 -19.13 -38.48 -17.57
N GLU A 21 -19.14 -37.68 -18.64
CA GLU A 21 -18.00 -37.56 -19.56
C GLU A 21 -16.96 -36.49 -19.17
N ASN A 22 -17.25 -35.65 -18.17
CA ASN A 22 -16.28 -34.66 -17.67
C ASN A 22 -15.53 -35.08 -16.40
N VAL A 23 -15.83 -36.24 -15.79
CA VAL A 23 -15.11 -36.69 -14.59
C VAL A 23 -13.76 -37.36 -14.93
N SER A 24 -13.58 -37.84 -16.16
CA SER A 24 -12.30 -38.40 -16.64
C SER A 24 -11.29 -37.33 -17.05
N ALA A 25 -11.75 -36.16 -17.54
CA ALA A 25 -10.89 -35.03 -17.85
C ALA A 25 -10.26 -34.38 -16.60
N TRP A 26 -10.95 -34.42 -15.45
CA TRP A 26 -10.42 -33.88 -14.18
C TRP A 26 -9.44 -34.83 -13.48
N LYS A 27 -9.56 -36.14 -13.68
CA LYS A 27 -8.57 -37.11 -13.15
C LYS A 27 -7.23 -37.05 -13.90
N ASN A 28 -7.23 -36.62 -15.16
CA ASN A 28 -6.00 -36.41 -15.93
C ASN A 28 -5.34 -35.04 -15.68
N VAL A 29 -6.03 -34.07 -15.07
CA VAL A 29 -5.41 -32.82 -14.58
C VAL A 29 -4.78 -33.02 -13.18
N GLN A 30 -5.35 -33.91 -12.35
CA GLN A 30 -4.71 -34.31 -11.09
C GLN A 30 -3.47 -35.20 -11.27
N GLY A 31 -3.36 -35.92 -12.40
CA GLY A 31 -2.15 -36.65 -12.78
C GLY A 31 -0.99 -35.79 -13.31
N ALA A 32 -1.24 -34.51 -13.60
CA ALA A 32 -0.23 -33.54 -14.05
C ALA A 32 0.27 -32.61 -12.92
N LEU A 33 -0.34 -32.67 -11.73
CA LEU A 33 0.07 -31.93 -10.53
C LEU A 33 0.87 -32.78 -9.52
N SER A 34 1.23 -34.01 -9.89
CA SER A 34 2.19 -34.85 -9.16
C SER A 34 3.55 -34.89 -9.85
N ILE A 35 4.02 -33.74 -10.37
CA ILE A 35 5.44 -33.60 -10.69
C ILE A 35 6.20 -33.76 -9.39
N GLN A 36 6.94 -34.87 -9.40
CA GLN A 36 7.86 -35.33 -8.40
C GLN A 36 8.53 -34.20 -7.63
N LYS A 37 8.39 -34.33 -6.32
CA LYS A 37 9.23 -33.82 -5.26
C LYS A 37 10.66 -34.35 -5.43
N THR A 38 11.34 -33.97 -6.50
CA THR A 38 12.78 -33.77 -6.51
C THR A 38 12.98 -32.30 -6.21
N VAL A 39 13.07 -31.99 -4.92
CA VAL A 39 13.59 -30.70 -4.45
C VAL A 39 15.06 -30.70 -4.84
N GLU A 40 15.34 -30.34 -6.09
CA GLU A 40 16.59 -29.67 -6.39
C GLU A 40 16.67 -28.50 -5.42
N ASN A 41 17.82 -28.37 -4.75
CA ASN A 41 18.14 -27.22 -3.91
C ASN A 41 18.20 -25.97 -4.81
N VAL A 42 17.05 -25.49 -5.27
CA VAL A 42 16.91 -24.15 -5.82
C VAL A 42 17.17 -23.23 -4.64
N SER A 43 18.40 -22.74 -4.58
CA SER A 43 18.78 -21.66 -3.69
C SER A 43 18.07 -20.40 -4.19
N TYR A 44 16.79 -20.25 -3.85
CA TYR A 44 16.04 -19.03 -4.13
C TYR A 44 16.87 -17.82 -3.68
N GLU A 45 16.99 -16.85 -4.57
CA GLU A 45 17.71 -15.62 -4.31
C GLU A 45 17.02 -14.82 -3.19
N GLN A 46 17.79 -13.93 -2.55
CA GLN A 46 17.23 -13.04 -1.53
C GLN A 46 16.22 -12.09 -2.17
N CYS A 47 15.13 -11.78 -1.46
CA CYS A 47 14.16 -10.80 -1.96
C CYS A 47 14.83 -9.43 -2.15
N THR A 48 14.73 -8.89 -3.36
CA THR A 48 15.18 -7.54 -3.76
C THR A 48 14.13 -6.90 -4.66
N PHE A 49 14.15 -5.58 -4.79
CA PHE A 49 13.24 -4.87 -5.71
C PHE A 49 13.55 -5.13 -7.18
N ALA A 50 14.82 -5.41 -7.53
CA ALA A 50 15.17 -5.89 -8.87
C ALA A 50 14.49 -7.24 -9.20
N LEU A 51 14.47 -8.18 -8.23
CA LEU A 51 13.78 -9.46 -8.41
C LEU A 51 12.27 -9.28 -8.51
N LEU A 52 11.67 -8.40 -7.72
CA LEU A 52 10.25 -8.07 -7.84
C LEU A 52 9.92 -7.48 -9.23
N ARG A 53 10.79 -6.64 -9.77
CA ARG A 53 10.65 -6.09 -11.12
C ARG A 53 10.63 -7.18 -12.20
N GLU A 54 11.55 -8.14 -12.14
CA GLU A 54 11.53 -9.28 -13.06
C GLU A 54 10.28 -10.15 -12.87
N ALA A 55 9.79 -10.29 -11.64
CA ALA A 55 8.52 -10.97 -11.38
C ALA A 55 7.35 -10.24 -12.07
N TYR A 56 7.24 -8.90 -11.96
CA TYR A 56 6.22 -8.10 -12.66
C TYR A 56 6.26 -8.35 -14.17
N LYS A 57 7.45 -8.30 -14.77
CA LYS A 57 7.65 -8.52 -16.20
C LYS A 57 7.17 -9.91 -16.65
N SER A 58 7.39 -10.93 -15.83
CA SER A 58 7.01 -12.31 -16.15
C SER A 58 5.54 -12.63 -15.90
N GLN A 59 4.94 -12.02 -14.87
CA GLN A 59 3.57 -12.31 -14.42
C GLN A 59 2.53 -11.31 -14.96
N GLY A 60 2.97 -10.13 -15.41
CA GLY A 60 2.11 -9.02 -15.83
C GLY A 60 1.32 -8.40 -14.67
N TYR A 61 1.76 -8.60 -13.43
CA TYR A 61 1.10 -8.09 -12.22
C TYR A 61 2.00 -8.19 -10.98
N PHE A 62 1.58 -7.61 -9.84
CA PHE A 62 2.26 -7.77 -8.55
C PHE A 62 2.26 -9.25 -8.09
N PRO A 63 3.39 -9.82 -7.60
CA PRO A 63 3.42 -11.20 -7.14
C PRO A 63 2.78 -11.29 -5.75
N GLY A 64 1.85 -12.22 -5.57
CA GLY A 64 1.17 -12.47 -4.30
C GLY A 64 1.38 -13.86 -3.71
N GLY A 65 1.85 -14.83 -4.52
CA GLY A 65 2.00 -16.22 -4.10
C GLY A 65 3.09 -16.45 -3.04
N GLY A 66 2.83 -17.40 -2.15
CA GLY A 66 3.74 -17.80 -1.07
C GLY A 66 3.01 -18.55 0.03
N GLU A 67 3.65 -18.66 1.19
CA GLU A 67 3.07 -19.34 2.36
C GLU A 67 3.33 -18.58 3.65
N TRP A 68 2.37 -18.59 4.55
CA TRP A 68 2.57 -18.12 5.91
C TRP A 68 3.18 -19.23 6.76
N LEU A 69 4.34 -18.98 7.32
CA LEU A 69 5.03 -19.91 8.19
C LEU A 69 4.85 -19.51 9.65
N ALA A 70 4.47 -20.49 10.47
CA ALA A 70 4.42 -20.34 11.91
C ALA A 70 5.84 -20.38 12.50
N ARG A 71 6.16 -19.40 13.36
CA ARG A 71 7.35 -19.41 14.23
C ARG A 71 6.96 -18.94 15.63
N GLU A 72 7.81 -19.25 16.62
CA GLU A 72 7.50 -19.13 18.06
C GLU A 72 7.10 -17.72 18.51
N ASP A 73 7.50 -16.66 17.79
CA ASP A 73 7.30 -15.26 18.19
C ASP A 73 6.38 -14.46 17.27
N VAL A 74 6.57 -14.54 15.94
CA VAL A 74 5.77 -13.80 14.95
C VAL A 74 5.61 -14.65 13.67
N PRO A 75 4.36 -14.90 13.20
CA PRO A 75 4.15 -15.54 11.90
C PRO A 75 4.74 -14.68 10.78
N TYR A 76 5.35 -15.30 9.78
CA TYR A 76 5.96 -14.57 8.66
C TYR A 76 5.48 -15.12 7.33
N PHE A 77 5.35 -14.26 6.32
CA PHE A 77 5.02 -14.68 4.97
C PHE A 77 6.30 -14.93 4.17
N GLN A 78 6.42 -16.11 3.57
CA GLN A 78 7.50 -16.54 2.71
C GLN A 78 7.03 -16.47 1.25
N PRO A 79 7.46 -15.46 0.47
CA PRO A 79 7.10 -15.37 -0.95
C PRO A 79 7.59 -16.59 -1.73
N ALA A 80 6.84 -16.97 -2.77
CA ALA A 80 7.21 -18.09 -3.65
C ALA A 80 8.41 -17.76 -4.57
N ILE A 81 8.65 -16.46 -4.83
CA ILE A 81 9.62 -15.99 -5.82
C ILE A 81 11.02 -15.70 -5.25
N CYS A 82 11.17 -15.58 -3.93
CA CYS A 82 12.42 -15.21 -3.29
C CYS A 82 12.44 -15.59 -1.81
N LYS A 83 13.62 -15.64 -1.19
CA LYS A 83 13.77 -15.97 0.24
C LYS A 83 13.90 -14.73 1.11
N LEU A 84 13.08 -14.70 2.16
CA LEU A 84 13.28 -13.83 3.33
C LEU A 84 14.01 -14.65 4.39
N ARG A 85 15.12 -14.12 4.91
CA ARG A 85 15.97 -14.74 5.91
C ARG A 85 15.48 -14.47 7.31
N TYR A 86 14.82 -13.33 7.54
CA TYR A 86 14.52 -12.84 8.87
C TYR A 86 13.02 -12.57 9.03
N PRO A 87 12.35 -13.22 10.00
CA PRO A 87 11.00 -12.80 10.42
C PRO A 87 11.00 -11.35 10.91
N ARG A 88 12.12 -10.92 11.50
CA ARG A 88 12.39 -9.54 11.91
C ARG A 88 13.84 -9.18 11.63
N VAL A 89 14.04 -8.08 10.93
CA VAL A 89 15.37 -7.59 10.56
C VAL A 89 16.20 -7.25 11.81
N SER A 90 17.46 -7.69 11.85
CA SER A 90 18.35 -7.41 12.98
C SER A 90 18.86 -5.96 12.99
N ASN A 91 19.21 -5.45 14.17
CA ASN A 91 19.71 -4.07 14.33
C ASN A 91 20.96 -3.81 13.49
N SER A 92 21.91 -4.75 13.50
CA SER A 92 23.16 -4.60 12.76
C SER A 92 22.92 -4.55 11.25
N PHE A 93 22.02 -5.38 10.74
CA PHE A 93 21.64 -5.38 9.33
C PHE A 93 20.94 -4.07 8.95
N MET A 94 20.00 -3.62 9.78
CA MET A 94 19.28 -2.36 9.58
C MET A 94 20.22 -1.15 9.60
N THR A 95 21.10 -1.04 10.60
CA THR A 95 22.07 0.06 10.71
C THR A 95 23.00 0.10 9.49
N LYS A 96 23.52 -1.06 9.05
CA LYS A 96 24.39 -1.15 7.87
C LYS A 96 23.64 -0.70 6.60
N CYS A 97 22.40 -1.14 6.46
CA CYS A 97 21.52 -0.79 5.35
C CYS A 97 21.22 0.72 5.31
N LEU A 98 20.72 1.30 6.40
CA LEU A 98 20.39 2.73 6.46
C LEU A 98 21.62 3.62 6.30
N SER A 99 22.77 3.20 6.83
CA SER A 99 24.05 3.88 6.63
C SER A 99 24.47 3.87 5.15
N LYS A 100 24.42 2.71 4.49
CA LYS A 100 24.76 2.60 3.06
C LYS A 100 23.78 3.37 2.16
N ALA A 101 22.49 3.35 2.51
CA ALA A 101 21.45 4.04 1.76
C ALA A 101 21.41 5.56 2.01
N ASN A 102 22.09 6.04 3.07
CA ASN A 102 22.04 7.42 3.53
C ASN A 102 20.61 7.95 3.73
N VAL A 103 19.73 7.14 4.34
CA VAL A 103 18.33 7.51 4.57
C VAL A 103 18.17 8.27 5.88
N SER A 104 17.62 9.47 5.77
CA SER A 104 17.33 10.39 6.88
C SER A 104 15.85 10.71 7.03
N TYR A 105 15.06 10.55 5.96
CA TYR A 105 13.64 10.85 5.94
C TYR A 105 12.83 9.86 5.12
N ILE A 106 11.87 9.21 5.79
CA ILE A 106 10.88 8.32 5.19
C ILE A 106 9.51 8.96 5.31
N LEU A 107 8.84 9.13 4.18
CA LEU A 107 7.45 9.56 4.13
C LEU A 107 6.55 8.37 3.83
N THR A 108 5.38 8.35 4.46
CA THR A 108 4.31 7.40 4.18
C THR A 108 3.03 8.17 3.89
N MET A 109 2.25 7.77 2.90
CA MET A 109 0.97 8.40 2.57
C MET A 109 -0.14 7.36 2.40
N GLY A 110 -1.30 7.64 2.99
CA GLY A 110 -2.52 6.86 2.84
C GLY A 110 -3.47 7.03 4.01
N ASP A 111 -4.45 6.16 4.13
CA ASP A 111 -5.49 6.28 5.15
C ASP A 111 -5.13 5.65 6.51
N SER A 112 -6.13 5.32 7.34
CA SER A 112 -5.90 4.68 8.64
C SER A 112 -5.10 3.39 8.56
N THR A 113 -5.23 2.61 7.48
CA THR A 113 -4.46 1.37 7.28
C THR A 113 -2.99 1.67 6.98
N ALA A 114 -2.70 2.69 6.18
CA ALA A 114 -1.35 3.19 5.95
C ALA A 114 -0.72 3.74 7.23
N GLY A 115 -1.52 4.40 8.09
CA GLY A 115 -1.08 4.83 9.41
C GLY A 115 -0.65 3.66 10.31
N MET A 116 -1.31 2.50 10.20
CA MET A 116 -0.92 1.28 10.90
C MET A 116 0.38 0.68 10.34
N TYR A 117 0.57 0.69 9.01
CA TYR A 117 1.85 0.32 8.40
C TYR A 117 2.99 1.26 8.82
N SER A 118 2.78 2.59 8.83
CA SER A 118 3.78 3.55 9.30
C SER A 118 4.16 3.31 10.76
N HIS A 119 3.17 2.99 11.60
CA HIS A 119 3.43 2.59 12.99
C HIS A 119 4.26 1.31 13.08
N ALA A 120 3.95 0.30 12.25
CA ALA A 120 4.68 -0.95 12.18
C ALA A 120 6.09 -0.77 11.60
N LEU A 121 6.28 0.11 10.60
CA LEU A 121 7.58 0.48 10.04
C LEU A 121 8.52 0.97 11.15
N ARG A 122 8.01 1.82 12.03
CA ARG A 122 8.73 2.31 13.22
C ARG A 122 9.01 1.20 14.24
N ARG A 123 8.08 0.27 14.47
CA ARG A 123 8.26 -0.81 15.47
C ARG A 123 9.21 -1.91 14.99
N THR A 124 9.23 -2.16 13.68
CA THR A 124 10.13 -3.11 13.03
C THR A 124 11.54 -2.55 12.86
N LEU A 125 11.70 -1.22 12.87
CA LEU A 125 12.97 -0.57 13.17
C LEU A 125 13.37 -0.86 14.61
N THR A 126 14.05 -1.97 14.83
CA THR A 126 14.64 -2.39 16.10
C THR A 126 15.88 -1.58 16.48
N LEU A 127 16.06 -0.38 15.94
CA LEU A 127 17.12 0.51 16.38
C LEU A 127 16.93 0.70 17.89
N ASN A 128 18.00 0.64 18.70
CA ASN A 128 17.98 0.76 20.17
C ASN A 128 17.51 2.17 20.64
N SER A 129 16.45 2.72 20.04
CA SER A 129 15.99 4.08 20.16
C SER A 129 15.25 4.24 21.47
N LYS A 130 15.94 4.80 22.46
CA LYS A 130 15.37 5.10 23.79
C LYS A 130 14.53 6.39 23.81
N ARG A 131 14.52 7.20 22.74
CA ARG A 131 13.78 8.47 22.69
C ARG A 131 13.23 8.73 21.29
N LEU A 132 11.90 8.77 21.20
CA LEU A 132 11.15 9.17 20.02
C LEU A 132 10.53 10.53 20.30
N ILE A 133 10.89 11.54 19.51
CA ILE A 133 10.09 12.76 19.44
C ILE A 133 8.89 12.42 18.55
N ILE A 134 7.70 12.72 19.05
CA ILE A 134 6.46 12.45 18.32
C ILE A 134 5.70 13.76 18.21
N GLU A 135 5.66 14.30 17.01
CA GLU A 135 4.78 15.40 16.65
C GLU A 135 3.48 14.82 16.09
N LYS A 136 2.35 15.33 16.58
CA LYS A 136 1.02 14.90 16.16
C LYS A 136 0.15 16.13 15.91
N PRO A 137 -0.75 16.08 14.92
CA PRO A 137 -1.78 17.08 14.76
C PRO A 137 -2.65 17.13 16.02
N LYS A 138 -3.17 18.31 16.32
CA LYS A 138 -4.25 18.52 17.28
C LYS A 138 -5.44 17.66 16.86
N GLU A 139 -6.02 16.94 17.81
CA GLU A 139 -7.18 16.09 17.55
C GLU A 139 -8.45 16.95 17.52
N ASP A 140 -8.93 17.33 16.32
CA ASP A 140 -10.20 18.04 16.13
C ASP A 140 -11.18 17.25 15.25
N GLY A 141 -11.37 15.97 15.61
CA GLY A 141 -12.33 15.10 14.96
C GLY A 141 -12.11 14.96 13.44
N PHE A 142 -13.02 15.57 12.68
CA PHE A 142 -13.04 15.51 11.21
C PHE A 142 -12.31 16.68 10.54
N LEU A 143 -11.93 17.73 11.27
CA LEU A 143 -11.16 18.83 10.69
C LEU A 143 -9.66 18.48 10.77
N PRO A 144 -8.89 18.55 9.67
CA PRO A 144 -7.45 18.37 9.74
C PRO A 144 -6.80 19.55 10.48
N ASP A 145 -5.76 19.27 11.26
CA ASP A 145 -4.97 20.31 11.94
C ASP A 145 -4.15 21.09 10.91
N LYS A 146 -4.68 22.23 10.48
CA LYS A 146 -4.03 23.13 9.52
C LYS A 146 -2.58 23.42 9.92
N ASP A 147 -2.33 23.75 11.19
CA ASP A 147 -1.01 24.14 11.68
C ASP A 147 0.02 23.03 11.44
N TYR A 148 -0.37 21.78 11.69
CA TYR A 148 0.49 20.61 11.44
C TYR A 148 0.89 20.53 9.97
N TYR A 149 -0.08 20.64 9.06
CA TYR A 149 0.16 20.47 7.62
C TYR A 149 0.80 21.69 6.95
N THR A 150 0.83 22.85 7.61
CA THR A 150 1.44 24.07 7.07
C THR A 150 2.74 24.47 7.75
N ARG A 151 3.24 23.70 8.73
CA ARG A 151 4.41 24.08 9.55
C ARG A 151 5.72 24.29 8.79
N GLU A 152 5.88 23.64 7.64
CA GLU A 152 7.05 23.77 6.76
C GLU A 152 6.77 24.70 5.56
N MET A 153 5.58 25.30 5.48
CA MET A 153 5.20 26.17 4.37
C MET A 153 5.56 27.64 4.66
N PRO A 154 5.80 28.45 3.62
CA PRO A 154 5.95 29.90 3.79
C PRO A 154 4.67 30.56 4.32
N ASP A 155 4.80 31.53 5.22
CA ASP A 155 3.69 32.24 5.86
C ASP A 155 2.71 32.85 4.83
N GLU A 156 3.23 33.33 3.69
CA GLU A 156 2.43 33.87 2.61
C GLU A 156 1.47 32.86 1.97
N VAL A 157 1.79 31.56 2.07
CA VAL A 157 0.93 30.45 1.62
C VAL A 157 -0.03 30.04 2.74
N VAL A 158 0.45 29.94 3.99
CA VAL A 158 -0.32 29.45 5.14
C VAL A 158 -1.62 30.21 5.33
N GLN A 159 -1.62 31.53 5.15
CA GLN A 159 -2.82 32.37 5.30
C GLN A 159 -3.97 31.98 4.35
N TYR A 160 -3.67 31.36 3.21
CA TYR A 160 -4.64 30.95 2.19
C TYR A 160 -5.05 29.48 2.29
N VAL A 161 -4.40 28.69 3.15
CA VAL A 161 -4.78 27.30 3.37
C VAL A 161 -6.08 27.25 4.16
N THR A 162 -7.07 26.57 3.62
CA THR A 162 -8.36 26.30 4.27
C THR A 162 -8.50 24.82 4.56
N ALA A 163 -8.91 24.49 5.78
CA ALA A 163 -9.24 23.14 6.19
C ALA A 163 -10.74 22.87 6.01
N LYS A 164 -11.07 21.69 5.51
CA LYS A 164 -12.44 21.18 5.37
C LYS A 164 -12.60 19.88 6.14
N PHE A 165 -13.84 19.57 6.52
CA PHE A 165 -14.15 18.28 7.14
C PHE A 165 -13.82 17.12 6.19
N ARG A 166 -13.02 16.17 6.70
CA ARG A 166 -12.71 14.90 6.03
C ARG A 166 -13.74 13.83 6.41
N PHE A 167 -13.74 12.73 5.67
CA PHE A 167 -14.67 11.61 5.90
C PHE A 167 -14.25 10.66 7.03
N CYS A 168 -12.97 10.67 7.43
CA CYS A 168 -12.39 9.76 8.42
C CYS A 168 -11.78 10.52 9.60
N LYS A 169 -12.41 10.42 10.78
CA LYS A 169 -11.84 10.97 12.02
C LYS A 169 -10.57 10.26 12.47
N GLY A 170 -10.45 8.95 12.22
CA GLY A 170 -9.33 8.12 12.70
C GLY A 170 -8.04 8.25 11.89
N CYS A 171 -8.09 8.88 10.71
CA CYS A 171 -6.97 9.02 9.80
C CYS A 171 -6.12 10.21 10.27
N ALA A 172 -5.01 9.97 10.97
CA ALA A 172 -4.21 11.04 11.58
C ALA A 172 -2.74 10.96 11.18
N SER A 173 -2.20 12.09 10.69
CA SER A 173 -0.79 12.25 10.38
C SER A 173 0.06 12.21 11.65
N LYS A 174 1.32 11.78 11.55
CA LYS A 174 2.26 11.74 12.67
C LYS A 174 3.68 11.83 12.16
N LEU A 175 4.51 12.65 12.78
CA LEU A 175 5.96 12.66 12.57
C LEU A 175 6.65 12.00 13.77
N HIS A 176 7.47 11.02 13.47
CA HIS A 176 8.31 10.31 14.43
C HIS A 176 9.78 10.54 14.10
N GLN A 177 10.59 10.91 15.08
CA GLN A 177 12.04 10.95 14.93
C GLN A 177 12.68 9.82 15.75
N ALA A 178 13.31 8.88 15.06
CA ALA A 178 14.09 7.79 15.65
C ALA A 178 15.57 8.15 15.74
N LYS A 179 16.20 7.80 16.87
CA LYS A 179 17.64 7.98 17.10
C LYS A 179 18.35 6.64 17.02
N PHE A 180 19.46 6.58 16.30
CA PHE A 180 20.27 5.38 16.17
C PHE A 180 21.76 5.69 16.07
N TYR A 181 22.60 4.69 16.30
CA TYR A 181 24.05 4.84 16.26
C TYR A 181 24.63 4.04 15.10
N ILE A 182 25.49 4.69 14.31
CA ILE A 182 26.36 4.08 13.31
C ILE A 182 27.78 4.36 13.78
N GLU A 183 28.58 3.32 14.08
CA GLU A 183 30.00 3.48 14.43
C GLU A 183 30.27 4.54 15.52
N ASN A 184 29.41 4.59 16.55
CA ASN A 184 29.39 5.59 17.63
C ASN A 184 28.94 7.02 17.27
N SER A 185 28.62 7.30 16.00
CA SER A 185 27.97 8.55 15.60
C SER A 185 26.45 8.47 15.76
N LEU A 186 25.88 9.50 16.39
CA LEU A 186 24.43 9.65 16.56
C LEU A 186 23.78 10.10 15.25
N ASN A 187 22.80 9.35 14.79
CA ASN A 187 22.03 9.60 13.58
C ASN A 187 20.54 9.69 13.89
N PHE A 188 19.80 10.37 13.01
CA PHE A 188 18.37 10.60 13.14
C PHE A 188 17.65 10.14 11.87
N LEU A 189 16.53 9.45 12.07
CA LEU A 189 15.62 9.04 11.00
C LEU A 189 14.25 9.63 11.28
N ASN A 190 13.78 10.50 10.39
CA ASN A 190 12.41 11.01 10.42
C ASN A 190 11.50 10.02 9.67
N ILE A 191 10.37 9.66 10.28
CA ILE A 191 9.32 8.83 9.68
C ILE A 191 8.03 9.62 9.84
N GLU A 192 7.52 10.13 8.72
CA GLU A 192 6.27 10.88 8.71
C GLU A 192 5.17 10.07 8.02
N HIS A 193 4.00 10.05 8.64
CA HIS A 193 2.77 9.63 7.99
C HIS A 193 1.93 10.84 7.68
N ILE A 194 1.59 11.02 6.40
CA ILE A 194 0.62 11.99 5.92
C ILE A 194 -0.68 11.25 5.61
N ALA A 195 -1.65 11.41 6.51
CA ALA A 195 -2.95 10.79 6.41
C ALA A 195 -3.79 11.43 5.30
N GLN A 196 -4.29 10.62 4.39
CA GLN A 196 -5.17 11.00 3.29
C GLN A 196 -6.34 10.02 3.24
N THR A 197 -7.56 10.52 3.04
CA THR A 197 -8.74 9.65 2.96
C THR A 197 -9.06 9.24 1.53
N MET A 198 -8.66 10.07 0.57
CA MET A 198 -8.90 9.91 -0.86
C MET A 198 -7.61 10.12 -1.65
N ILE A 199 -7.49 9.50 -2.81
CA ILE A 199 -6.30 9.64 -3.68
C ILE A 199 -6.10 11.11 -4.07
N LEU A 200 -7.20 11.79 -4.41
CA LEU A 200 -7.30 13.23 -4.53
C LEU A 200 -8.15 13.75 -3.37
N ASP A 201 -7.51 14.00 -2.24
CA ASP A 201 -8.16 14.49 -1.03
C ASP A 201 -8.29 16.01 -1.11
N ASP A 202 -9.39 16.58 -0.63
CA ASP A 202 -9.68 18.01 -0.69
C ASP A 202 -9.84 18.64 0.70
N SER A 203 -9.43 17.92 1.76
CA SER A 203 -9.52 18.38 3.14
C SER A 203 -8.60 19.57 3.45
N LEU A 204 -7.57 19.80 2.64
CA LEU A 204 -6.76 21.01 2.64
C LEU A 204 -6.65 21.57 1.23
N GLN A 205 -6.97 22.85 1.07
CA GLN A 205 -6.92 23.55 -0.21
C GLN A 205 -6.36 24.95 -0.05
N LEU A 206 -5.79 25.50 -1.12
CA LEU A 206 -5.50 26.93 -1.20
C LEU A 206 -6.73 27.65 -1.75
N THR A 207 -7.39 28.42 -0.89
CA THR A 207 -8.49 29.32 -1.28
C THR A 207 -7.95 30.75 -1.26
N PHE A 208 -7.65 31.31 -2.44
CA PHE A 208 -7.39 32.74 -2.52
C PHE A 208 -8.71 33.50 -2.36
N PRO A 209 -8.73 34.63 -1.62
CA PRO A 209 -9.84 35.55 -1.75
C PRO A 209 -9.90 35.98 -3.21
N SER A 210 -11.03 35.70 -3.87
CA SER A 210 -11.28 36.06 -5.27
C SER A 210 -11.09 37.56 -5.56
N TYR A 211 -10.99 38.38 -4.51
CA TYR A 211 -10.70 39.81 -4.56
C TYR A 211 -9.85 40.24 -3.34
N ILE A 212 -8.65 40.78 -3.59
CA ILE A 212 -7.99 41.73 -2.67
C ILE A 212 -8.17 43.11 -3.31
N GLY A 213 -9.26 43.80 -2.96
CA GLY A 213 -9.66 45.06 -3.60
C GLY A 213 -10.15 44.88 -5.05
N ALA A 214 -9.84 45.84 -5.93
CA ALA A 214 -10.21 45.81 -7.36
C ALA A 214 -9.27 44.95 -8.23
N THR A 215 -8.20 44.41 -7.65
CA THR A 215 -7.19 43.62 -8.36
C THR A 215 -7.54 42.14 -8.27
N LYS A 216 -8.02 41.58 -9.38
CA LYS A 216 -8.07 40.13 -9.60
C LYS A 216 -6.62 39.63 -9.67
N VAL A 217 -6.17 38.85 -8.69
CA VAL A 217 -4.85 38.19 -8.76
C VAL A 217 -4.95 37.11 -9.82
N MET A 218 -4.62 37.47 -11.05
CA MET A 218 -4.80 36.64 -12.25
C MET A 218 -3.72 35.57 -12.42
N ASP A 219 -2.63 35.61 -11.64
CA ASP A 219 -1.48 34.73 -11.85
C ASP A 219 -1.30 33.70 -10.73
N LYS A 220 -2.06 32.61 -10.91
CA LYS A 220 -1.62 31.20 -10.78
C LYS A 220 -1.01 30.73 -9.45
N VAL A 221 -1.84 30.59 -8.43
CA VAL A 221 -1.64 29.53 -7.43
C VAL A 221 -2.97 28.89 -7.09
N TRP A 222 -3.13 27.62 -7.48
CA TRP A 222 -4.25 26.78 -7.07
C TRP A 222 -3.64 25.45 -6.67
N ALA A 223 -3.71 25.09 -5.38
CA ALA A 223 -3.54 23.71 -4.97
C ALA A 223 -4.96 23.16 -4.76
N ILE A 224 -5.38 22.30 -5.69
CA ILE A 224 -6.77 21.82 -5.74
C ILE A 224 -6.98 20.65 -4.78
N THR A 225 -5.89 19.95 -4.46
CA THR A 225 -5.87 18.76 -3.61
C THR A 225 -4.88 18.93 -2.46
N THR A 226 -5.13 18.22 -1.36
CA THR A 226 -4.22 18.10 -0.23
C THR A 226 -2.86 17.56 -0.70
N GLN A 227 -2.84 16.59 -1.62
CA GLN A 227 -1.60 16.01 -2.16
C GLN A 227 -0.75 17.05 -2.88
N GLU A 228 -1.36 17.89 -3.72
CA GLU A 228 -0.65 18.99 -4.39
C GLU A 228 -0.09 19.98 -3.38
N LEU A 229 -0.89 20.38 -2.37
CA LEU A 229 -0.43 21.27 -1.31
C LEU A 229 0.79 20.69 -0.57
N ILE A 230 0.75 19.39 -0.23
CA ILE A 230 1.84 18.73 0.48
C ILE A 230 3.10 18.61 -0.39
N LEU A 231 2.97 18.12 -1.63
CA LEU A 231 4.10 17.90 -2.51
C LEU A 231 4.76 19.22 -2.93
N ARG A 232 3.95 20.23 -3.28
CA ARG A 232 4.43 21.50 -3.81
C ARG A 232 4.97 22.46 -2.76
N TYR A 233 4.34 22.53 -1.58
CA TYR A 233 4.67 23.53 -0.57
C TYR A 233 5.28 22.93 0.69
N TYR A 234 4.66 21.93 1.28
CA TYR A 234 5.11 21.35 2.54
C TYR A 234 6.46 20.62 2.40
N LEU A 235 6.67 19.87 1.32
CA LEU A 235 7.90 19.11 1.08
C LEU A 235 8.94 19.86 0.26
N LYS A 236 8.69 21.13 -0.10
CA LYS A 236 9.50 21.89 -1.06
C LYS A 236 10.99 21.92 -0.72
N ASP A 237 11.33 22.13 0.55
CA ASP A 237 12.71 22.26 1.02
C ASP A 237 13.21 21.00 1.76
N LYS A 238 12.35 19.99 1.91
CA LYS A 238 12.61 18.79 2.70
C LYS A 238 11.95 17.57 2.06
N HIS A 239 12.59 17.06 1.01
CA HIS A 239 12.13 15.87 0.31
C HIS A 239 12.46 14.59 1.07
N PRO A 240 11.58 13.57 1.03
CA PRO A 240 11.91 12.26 1.57
C PRO A 240 12.93 11.52 0.71
N ASP A 241 13.80 10.74 1.34
CA ASP A 241 14.70 9.81 0.66
C ASP A 241 13.91 8.58 0.16
N VAL A 242 12.92 8.16 0.94
CA VAL A 242 12.03 7.03 0.67
C VAL A 242 10.60 7.47 0.88
N PHE A 243 9.73 7.25 -0.10
CA PHE A 243 8.32 7.57 -0.02
C PHE A 243 7.46 6.32 -0.30
N LEU A 244 6.80 5.82 0.74
CA LEU A 244 5.85 4.71 0.69
C LEU A 244 4.43 5.25 0.45
N ILE A 245 3.83 4.88 -0.67
CA ILE A 245 2.48 5.28 -1.05
C ILE A 245 1.60 4.02 -1.00
N PHE A 246 0.67 3.97 -0.04
CA PHE A 246 -0.20 2.83 0.15
C PHE A 246 -1.47 3.01 -0.67
N LEU A 247 -1.52 2.49 -1.90
CA LEU A 247 -2.66 2.67 -2.80
C LEU A 247 -3.26 1.32 -3.21
N PRO A 248 -4.56 1.26 -3.52
CA PRO A 248 -5.57 2.29 -3.29
C PRO A 248 -5.85 2.46 -1.79
N PHE A 249 -6.34 3.65 -1.39
CA PHE A 249 -6.81 3.83 0.00
C PHE A 249 -8.08 3.00 0.21
N VAL A 250 -8.21 2.35 1.37
CA VAL A 250 -9.37 1.52 1.68
C VAL A 250 -10.66 2.34 1.70
N HIS A 251 -10.59 3.62 2.04
CA HIS A 251 -11.72 4.55 1.95
C HIS A 251 -12.10 4.89 0.49
N ALA A 252 -11.16 4.83 -0.45
CA ALA A 252 -11.43 5.11 -1.86
C ALA A 252 -12.38 4.08 -2.48
N LYS A 253 -12.51 2.86 -1.93
CA LYS A 253 -13.51 1.87 -2.39
C LYS A 253 -14.95 2.42 -2.30
N GLY A 254 -15.24 3.27 -1.31
CA GLY A 254 -16.58 3.82 -1.10
C GLY A 254 -16.86 5.08 -1.93
N ASN A 255 -15.80 5.75 -2.39
CA ASN A 255 -15.87 7.15 -2.80
C ASN A 255 -15.28 7.43 -4.20
N THR A 256 -14.38 6.58 -4.68
CA THR A 256 -13.82 6.64 -6.03
C THR A 256 -14.51 5.60 -6.91
N ARG A 257 -14.97 6.04 -8.08
CA ARG A 257 -15.48 5.15 -9.13
C ARG A 257 -14.32 4.48 -9.85
N LEU A 258 -14.44 3.20 -10.17
CA LEU A 258 -13.40 2.47 -10.91
C LEU A 258 -13.01 3.16 -12.23
N SER A 259 -13.97 3.78 -12.93
CA SER A 259 -13.71 4.53 -14.17
C SER A 259 -12.92 5.82 -14.00
N ARG A 260 -12.86 6.39 -12.79
CA ARG A 260 -12.10 7.61 -12.47
C ARG A 260 -10.73 7.31 -11.88
N LEU A 261 -10.56 6.13 -11.28
CA LEU A 261 -9.35 5.74 -10.57
C LEU A 261 -8.06 5.88 -11.40
N PRO A 262 -7.98 5.49 -12.70
CA PRO A 262 -6.76 5.68 -13.47
C PRO A 262 -6.31 7.14 -13.54
N MET A 263 -7.26 8.05 -13.77
CA MET A 263 -7.00 9.49 -13.85
C MET A 263 -6.51 10.06 -12.51
N GLU A 264 -7.08 9.61 -11.39
CA GLU A 264 -6.67 10.06 -10.05
C GLU A 264 -5.24 9.61 -9.70
N ILE A 265 -4.88 8.38 -10.07
CA ILE A 265 -3.53 7.84 -9.88
C ILE A 265 -2.53 8.58 -10.78
N GLU A 266 -2.86 8.78 -12.06
CA GLU A 266 -2.03 9.53 -13.01
C GLU A 266 -1.78 10.97 -12.55
N TYR A 267 -2.82 11.64 -12.01
CA TYR A 267 -2.66 12.99 -11.46
C TYR A 267 -1.69 13.01 -10.28
N LEU A 268 -1.86 12.10 -9.31
CA LEU A 268 -0.95 11.99 -8.17
C LEU A 268 0.49 11.68 -8.61
N LYS A 269 0.65 10.80 -9.58
CA LYS A 269 1.95 10.49 -10.20
C LYS A 269 2.58 11.72 -10.85
N GLY A 270 1.80 12.49 -11.60
CA GLY A 270 2.25 13.76 -12.19
C GLY A 270 2.73 14.77 -11.13
N LEU A 271 2.01 14.91 -10.02
CA LEU A 271 2.46 15.76 -8.90
C LEU A 271 3.79 15.27 -8.30
N VAL A 272 3.95 13.97 -8.15
CA VAL A 272 5.18 13.35 -7.63
C VAL A 272 6.35 13.57 -8.58
N GLU A 273 6.13 13.49 -9.89
CA GLU A 273 7.14 13.77 -10.93
C GLU A 273 7.52 15.25 -10.97
N GLU A 274 6.56 16.15 -10.78
CA GLU A 274 6.78 17.59 -10.81
C GLU A 274 7.54 18.11 -9.59
N TYR A 275 7.20 17.62 -8.39
CA TYR A 275 7.65 18.26 -7.14
C TYR A 275 8.66 17.47 -6.31
N LEU A 276 8.88 16.18 -6.58
CA LEU A 276 9.89 15.38 -5.87
C LEU A 276 11.12 15.13 -6.75
N PRO A 277 12.34 15.23 -6.20
CA PRO A 277 13.57 15.00 -6.95
C PRO A 277 13.71 13.53 -7.35
N ASN A 278 14.42 13.27 -8.46
CA ASN A 278 14.66 11.90 -8.95
C ASN A 278 15.43 11.02 -7.96
N THR A 279 16.06 11.61 -6.94
CA THR A 279 16.74 10.89 -5.85
C THR A 279 15.78 10.23 -4.87
N THR A 280 14.51 10.67 -4.78
CA THR A 280 13.50 10.05 -3.92
C THR A 280 13.08 8.69 -4.48
N LYS A 281 13.20 7.63 -3.68
CA LYS A 281 12.71 6.29 -4.05
C LYS A 281 11.23 6.16 -3.70
N LEU A 282 10.41 5.79 -4.68
CA LEU A 282 8.95 5.69 -4.58
C LEU A 282 8.52 4.23 -4.53
N PHE A 283 7.80 3.85 -3.48
CA PHE A 283 7.32 2.49 -3.28
C PHE A 283 5.80 2.48 -3.21
N TYR A 284 5.16 1.79 -4.14
CA TYR A 284 3.72 1.58 -4.16
C TYR A 284 3.39 0.25 -3.50
N ILE A 285 2.61 0.30 -2.43
CA ILE A 285 2.18 -0.87 -1.66
C ILE A 285 0.67 -1.01 -1.85
N THR A 286 0.27 -2.14 -2.42
CA THR A 286 -1.14 -2.45 -2.70
C THR A 286 -1.97 -2.55 -1.42
N SER A 287 -3.28 -2.39 -1.52
CA SER A 287 -4.18 -2.68 -0.40
C SER A 287 -4.47 -4.19 -0.27
N TYR A 288 -4.80 -4.65 0.94
CA TYR A 288 -5.24 -6.03 1.19
C TYR A 288 -6.76 -6.16 1.07
N GLY A 289 -7.27 -7.39 1.04
CA GLY A 289 -8.69 -7.66 0.95
C GLY A 289 -9.41 -7.47 2.28
N GLU A 290 -10.58 -6.84 2.26
CA GLU A 290 -11.48 -6.83 3.42
C GLU A 290 -12.17 -8.18 3.61
N PHE A 291 -12.65 -8.42 4.83
CA PHE A 291 -13.23 -9.69 5.25
C PHE A 291 -14.68 -9.51 5.69
N GLU A 292 -15.63 -9.90 4.84
CA GLU A 292 -17.06 -9.72 5.06
C GLU A 292 -17.54 -10.38 6.36
N GLU A 293 -17.02 -11.57 6.66
CA GLU A 293 -17.34 -12.35 7.86
C GLU A 293 -16.85 -11.70 9.18
N ARG A 294 -16.09 -10.61 9.08
CA ARG A 294 -15.52 -9.87 10.22
C ARG A 294 -16.18 -8.52 10.43
N ARG A 295 -17.18 -8.17 9.62
CA ARG A 295 -17.94 -6.91 9.76
C ARG A 295 -18.73 -6.92 11.06
N LYS A 296 -18.64 -5.83 11.82
CA LYS A 296 -19.31 -5.69 13.13
C LYS A 296 -20.76 -5.20 13.01
N SER A 297 -21.09 -4.52 11.92
CA SER A 297 -22.43 -3.97 11.68
C SER A 297 -23.10 -4.75 10.56
N SER A 298 -24.35 -5.15 10.79
CA SER A 298 -25.19 -5.85 9.79
C SER A 298 -25.49 -4.98 8.57
N GLU A 299 -25.46 -3.65 8.71
CA GLU A 299 -25.61 -2.70 7.59
C GLU A 299 -24.50 -2.85 6.55
N TRP A 300 -23.30 -3.20 7.02
CA TRP A 300 -22.13 -3.31 6.17
C TRP A 300 -21.89 -4.74 5.66
N TYR A 301 -22.55 -5.73 6.24
CA TYR A 301 -22.44 -7.13 5.82
C TYR A 301 -22.94 -7.30 4.39
N GLU A 302 -22.10 -7.84 3.50
CA GLU A 302 -22.39 -7.98 2.06
C GLU A 302 -22.72 -6.65 1.35
N HIS A 303 -22.27 -5.52 1.92
CA HIS A 303 -22.46 -4.22 1.31
C HIS A 303 -21.68 -4.14 -0.01
N SER A 304 -22.41 -3.86 -1.09
CA SER A 304 -21.81 -3.80 -2.43
C SER A 304 -21.28 -2.40 -2.77
N PHE A 305 -20.10 -2.35 -3.37
CA PHE A 305 -19.48 -1.15 -3.91
C PHE A 305 -19.40 -1.29 -5.44
N GLU A 306 -20.22 -0.52 -6.17
CA GLU A 306 -20.38 -0.69 -7.63
C GLU A 306 -20.77 -2.12 -8.03
N GLY A 307 -21.62 -2.77 -7.23
CA GLY A 307 -22.10 -4.15 -7.47
C GLY A 307 -21.11 -5.26 -7.10
N MET A 308 -20.00 -4.93 -6.43
CA MET A 308 -18.97 -5.87 -6.00
C MET A 308 -18.82 -5.87 -4.48
N LEU A 309 -18.36 -6.96 -3.87
CA LEU A 309 -17.95 -6.94 -2.47
C LEU A 309 -16.67 -6.09 -2.30
N ALA A 310 -16.35 -5.70 -1.06
CA ALA A 310 -15.19 -4.84 -0.82
C ALA A 310 -13.87 -5.46 -1.29
N ARG A 311 -13.65 -6.76 -1.04
CA ARG A 311 -12.45 -7.49 -1.49
C ARG A 311 -12.30 -7.41 -3.01
N ASP A 312 -13.36 -7.74 -3.76
CA ASP A 312 -13.34 -7.76 -5.23
C ASP A 312 -13.11 -6.36 -5.81
N LYS A 313 -13.74 -5.35 -5.21
CA LYS A 313 -13.50 -3.97 -5.64
C LYS A 313 -12.04 -3.57 -5.37
N ILE A 314 -11.48 -3.90 -4.21
CA ILE A 314 -10.09 -3.58 -3.89
C ILE A 314 -9.12 -4.31 -4.83
N ASP A 315 -9.34 -5.60 -5.14
CA ASP A 315 -8.54 -6.33 -6.14
C ASP A 315 -8.56 -5.60 -7.49
N LYS A 316 -9.75 -5.23 -7.97
CA LYS A 316 -9.87 -4.47 -9.21
C LYS A 316 -9.17 -3.11 -9.17
N MET A 317 -9.17 -2.44 -8.03
CA MET A 317 -8.44 -1.18 -7.83
C MET A 317 -6.91 -1.40 -7.79
N ASN A 318 -6.41 -2.50 -7.21
CA ASN A 318 -4.99 -2.88 -7.24
C ASN A 318 -4.53 -3.17 -8.68
N ARG A 319 -5.36 -3.85 -9.47
CA ARG A 319 -5.09 -4.10 -10.91
C ARG A 319 -4.99 -2.80 -11.71
N ILE A 320 -5.94 -1.88 -11.51
CA ILE A 320 -5.87 -0.54 -12.13
C ILE A 320 -4.60 0.21 -11.70
N LEU A 321 -4.20 0.11 -10.43
CA LEU A 321 -2.95 0.70 -9.96
C LEU A 321 -1.73 0.13 -10.69
N TYR A 322 -1.67 -1.19 -10.89
CA TYR A 322 -0.61 -1.83 -11.66
C TYR A 322 -0.61 -1.32 -13.11
N ASP A 323 -1.76 -1.35 -13.78
CA ASP A 323 -1.88 -0.94 -15.20
C ASP A 323 -1.38 0.49 -15.44
N VAL A 324 -1.67 1.41 -14.51
CA VAL A 324 -1.20 2.81 -14.58
C VAL A 324 0.31 2.92 -14.34
N LEU A 325 0.86 2.11 -13.44
CA LEU A 325 2.26 2.20 -13.03
C LEU A 325 3.20 1.28 -13.80
N GLU A 326 2.69 0.32 -14.57
CA GLU A 326 3.47 -0.76 -15.20
C GLU A 326 4.71 -0.23 -15.91
N GLY A 327 4.53 0.77 -16.78
CA GLY A 327 5.62 1.36 -17.55
C GLY A 327 6.74 1.94 -16.68
N ASP A 328 6.45 2.41 -15.47
CA ASP A 328 7.44 2.93 -14.53
C ASP A 328 8.03 1.84 -13.63
N LEU A 329 7.22 0.87 -13.22
CA LEU A 329 7.66 -0.28 -12.42
C LEU A 329 8.67 -1.15 -13.16
N LEU A 330 8.51 -1.28 -14.49
CA LEU A 330 9.38 -2.08 -15.35
C LEU A 330 10.69 -1.37 -15.76
N LYS A 331 10.86 -0.08 -15.46
CA LYS A 331 12.12 0.64 -15.74
C LYS A 331 13.23 0.16 -14.81
N ARG A 332 14.26 -0.47 -15.38
CA ARG A 332 15.41 -1.03 -14.65
C ARG A 332 16.08 -0.02 -13.71
N ASP A 333 16.41 1.17 -14.22
CA ASP A 333 17.08 2.21 -13.43
C ASP A 333 16.06 3.28 -12.95
N GLY A 334 14.79 2.90 -12.81
CA GLY A 334 13.71 3.76 -12.38
C GLY A 334 13.67 3.97 -10.86
N ARG A 335 13.06 5.08 -10.42
CA ARG A 335 12.84 5.37 -8.99
C ARG A 335 11.54 4.77 -8.44
N TYR A 336 10.74 4.11 -9.29
CA TYR A 336 9.43 3.55 -8.96
C TYR A 336 9.56 2.05 -8.69
N PHE A 337 9.01 1.63 -7.55
CA PHE A 337 9.06 0.27 -7.08
C PHE A 337 7.67 -0.16 -6.64
N GLY A 338 7.28 -1.38 -7.02
CA GLY A 338 6.09 -2.03 -6.51
C GLY A 338 6.44 -2.84 -5.27
N PHE A 339 5.43 -3.41 -4.64
CA PHE A 339 5.62 -4.45 -3.63
C PHE A 339 4.87 -5.73 -4.03
N PHE A 340 4.65 -6.63 -3.07
CA PHE A 340 3.82 -7.82 -3.26
C PHE A 340 2.34 -7.47 -3.30
N ASP A 341 1.53 -8.31 -3.95
CA ASP A 341 0.07 -8.18 -3.90
C ASP A 341 -0.46 -8.57 -2.51
N LEU A 342 -0.99 -7.60 -1.80
CA LEU A 342 -1.52 -7.83 -0.47
C LEU A 342 -2.91 -8.48 -0.48
N ILE A 343 -3.62 -8.52 -1.61
CA ILE A 343 -4.90 -9.26 -1.73
C ILE A 343 -4.66 -10.75 -1.57
N ASP A 344 -3.71 -11.29 -2.32
CA ASP A 344 -3.29 -12.70 -2.27
C ASP A 344 -2.70 -13.05 -0.90
N ILE A 345 -1.78 -12.22 -0.38
CA ILE A 345 -1.14 -12.45 0.93
C ILE A 345 -2.16 -12.48 2.07
N SER A 346 -3.29 -11.77 1.91
CA SER A 346 -4.35 -11.67 2.93
C SER A 346 -5.44 -12.74 2.84
N GLU A 347 -5.50 -13.53 1.75
CA GLU A 347 -6.65 -14.37 1.41
C GLU A 347 -7.19 -15.22 2.56
N ASP A 348 -6.31 -15.89 3.31
CA ASP A 348 -6.66 -16.81 4.39
C ASP A 348 -6.49 -16.18 5.80
N ARG A 349 -6.44 -14.84 5.90
CA ARG A 349 -6.13 -14.10 7.14
C ARG A 349 -7.30 -13.33 7.73
N GLY A 350 -8.54 -13.74 7.44
CA GLY A 350 -9.73 -13.08 8.02
C GLY A 350 -9.77 -13.08 9.55
N ASN A 351 -9.24 -14.13 10.19
CA ASN A 351 -9.09 -14.18 11.65
C ASN A 351 -8.09 -13.15 12.23
N TRP A 352 -7.26 -12.53 11.39
CA TRP A 352 -6.37 -11.43 11.74
C TRP A 352 -7.03 -10.07 11.54
N SER A 353 -8.21 -10.01 10.92
CA SER A 353 -9.00 -8.78 10.87
C SER A 353 -9.68 -8.49 12.21
N THR A 354 -9.67 -7.22 12.62
CA THR A 354 -10.33 -6.73 13.84
C THR A 354 -11.77 -6.30 13.62
N ASP A 355 -12.10 -5.81 12.43
CA ASP A 355 -13.38 -5.18 12.11
C ASP A 355 -13.73 -5.19 10.62
N SER A 356 -13.21 -6.16 9.85
CA SER A 356 -13.21 -6.28 8.38
C SER A 356 -12.27 -5.35 7.62
N VAL A 357 -11.97 -4.17 8.18
CA VAL A 357 -11.19 -3.12 7.52
C VAL A 357 -9.75 -3.14 8.02
N HIS A 358 -9.55 -3.14 9.34
CA HIS A 358 -8.25 -3.10 9.99
C HIS A 358 -7.78 -4.51 10.36
N MET A 359 -6.48 -4.74 10.21
CA MET A 359 -5.82 -5.97 10.63
C MET A 359 -5.28 -5.84 12.06
N LYS A 360 -4.92 -6.96 12.68
CA LYS A 360 -4.16 -6.98 13.94
C LYS A 360 -2.74 -6.48 13.70
N VAL A 361 -2.09 -5.99 14.76
CA VAL A 361 -0.71 -5.47 14.73
C VAL A 361 0.28 -6.44 14.05
N VAL A 362 0.13 -7.74 14.29
CA VAL A 362 0.98 -8.80 13.72
C VAL A 362 1.05 -8.76 12.19
N TRP A 363 -0.06 -8.44 11.52
CA TRP A 363 -0.10 -8.29 10.07
C TRP A 363 0.82 -7.16 9.62
N TYR A 364 0.60 -5.96 10.15
CA TYR A 364 1.35 -4.77 9.75
C TYR A 364 2.85 -4.92 10.06
N GLU A 365 3.22 -5.52 11.20
CA GLU A 365 4.62 -5.81 11.55
C GLU A 365 5.26 -6.84 10.61
N SER A 366 4.51 -7.85 10.17
CA SER A 366 5.01 -8.86 9.22
C SER A 366 5.31 -8.23 7.86
N ILE A 367 4.34 -7.51 7.30
CA ILE A 367 4.48 -6.85 5.99
C ILE A 367 5.61 -5.81 6.00
N MET A 368 5.73 -5.00 7.07
CA MET A 368 6.84 -4.03 7.16
C MET A 368 8.20 -4.69 7.40
N SER A 369 8.25 -5.85 8.04
CA SER A 369 9.49 -6.63 8.14
C SER A 369 9.93 -7.17 6.78
N MET A 370 8.97 -7.66 5.97
CA MET A 370 9.23 -8.06 4.58
C MET A 370 9.74 -6.89 3.74
N PHE A 371 9.11 -5.70 3.88
CA PHE A 371 9.55 -4.49 3.19
C PHE A 371 10.99 -4.14 3.57
N TRP A 372 11.30 -4.10 4.87
CA TRP A 372 12.63 -3.77 5.35
C TRP A 372 13.69 -4.73 4.86
N GLU A 373 13.42 -6.03 4.90
CA GLU A 373 14.37 -7.02 4.41
C GLU A 373 14.59 -6.86 2.89
N THR A 374 13.52 -6.69 2.11
CA THR A 374 13.60 -6.49 0.65
C THR A 374 14.38 -5.21 0.30
N TYR A 375 14.07 -4.10 0.99
CA TYR A 375 14.76 -2.82 0.83
C TYR A 375 16.25 -2.95 1.15
N CYS A 376 16.57 -3.53 2.30
CA CYS A 376 17.95 -3.63 2.74
C CYS A 376 18.78 -4.63 1.95
N ASN A 377 18.21 -5.73 1.48
CA ASN A 377 18.89 -6.58 0.50
C ASN A 377 19.20 -5.79 -0.78
N SER A 378 18.24 -5.01 -1.29
CA SER A 378 18.44 -4.17 -2.49
C SER A 378 19.55 -3.14 -2.30
N VAL A 379 19.63 -2.49 -1.12
CA VAL A 379 20.72 -1.57 -0.76
C VAL A 379 22.05 -2.29 -0.66
N LEU A 380 22.12 -3.37 0.12
CA LEU A 380 23.39 -3.99 0.49
C LEU A 380 24.03 -4.74 -0.68
N LEU A 381 23.21 -5.24 -1.62
CA LEU A 381 23.64 -5.93 -2.83
C LEU A 381 23.75 -5.02 -4.06
N ASP A 382 23.42 -3.73 -3.94
CA ASP A 382 23.39 -2.76 -5.05
C ASP A 382 22.43 -3.19 -6.19
N MET A 383 21.22 -3.61 -5.80
CA MET A 383 20.18 -4.18 -6.68
C MET A 383 18.87 -3.37 -6.63
N PHE A 384 18.94 -2.07 -6.94
CA PHE A 384 17.75 -1.23 -7.22
C PHE A 384 17.44 -1.16 -8.71
#